data_AF-A0A1F9M4N6-F1
#
_entry.id   AF-A0A1F9M4N6-F1
#
_cell.length_a   1.000
_cell.length_b   1.000
_cell.length_c   1.000
_cell.angle_alpha   90.00
_cell.angle_beta   90.00
_cell.angle_gamma   90.00
#
_symmetry.space_group_name_H-M   'P 1'
#
loop_
_entity.id
_entity.type
_entity.pdbx_description
1 polymer ?
#
loop_
_entity_poly.entity_id
_entity_poly.type
_entity_poly.pdbx_seq_one_letter_code
_entity_poly.pdbx_strand_id
1 'polypeptide(L)'
;MKRKFLFFSVILVFFSTCLLMLGASQSRAATPDQIEAAIDRGIAYLATQQNPDGSWGGWEQVAYTGFAVLKMEDRAYELYGDPLAEEFAYHANIVAGLRYICSQVQADGSFYVPAQGNHHANYNTSLAIMALTASRHPELMCSDPTTYLQVVQNAVRYLLAGQNANGGWGYNIENGGPTPTWDWADNSNSGYVTMALVYASRLFGVDIAAALPSLNNWIDFIQTDVTGGPNDGGSGYTMSGEWVNILKTGNLLFQMAMLGDTTAIQRAKDAIAYIARHWNDANTDPGFRNHYQSMFAMMKGLESLGVATIDVGGTDVDWFAEVSDIIVTTQNADGSWPPGDWGDSVLNTSWTLLTLERVVESPRLKVAVDIKPGSCPNPYNSKSLGVIPAAILGSTDFDVSTIDPATVRLTMEDMAGVAPVRWNFEDVATPFAGELCDCHDLNGDGFPDMTLKFDNQAVEAALDLSGQAGTTVPLTITGNLLEEFNNRPFSGKDCMRILK
;
A
#
# COMPACT_ATOMS: atom_id res chain seq x y z
N MET A 1 -83.83 -12.81 4.90
CA MET A 1 -83.78 -11.68 3.93
C MET A 1 -83.38 -10.42 4.69
N LYS A 2 -82.16 -9.91 4.40
CA LYS A 2 -81.56 -8.57 4.67
C LYS A 2 -82.04 -7.64 5.83
N ARG A 3 -81.02 -7.13 6.57
CA ARG A 3 -80.77 -5.78 7.19
C ARG A 3 -80.48 -5.86 8.71
N LYS A 4 -79.26 -5.58 9.21
CA LYS A 4 -78.61 -4.26 9.51
C LYS A 4 -79.51 -3.32 10.33
N PHE A 5 -79.15 -2.65 11.44
CA PHE A 5 -78.00 -2.50 12.35
C PHE A 5 -78.55 -1.66 13.54
N LEU A 6 -78.10 -1.82 14.80
CA LEU A 6 -78.00 -0.69 15.75
C LEU A 6 -77.18 -1.02 17.01
N PHE A 7 -76.32 -0.07 17.35
CA PHE A 7 -75.21 -0.05 18.32
C PHE A 7 -75.65 0.10 19.78
N PHE A 8 -74.84 -0.43 20.71
CA PHE A 8 -74.53 0.25 21.99
C PHE A 8 -73.06 0.03 22.37
N SER A 9 -72.41 1.14 22.74
CA SER A 9 -70.99 1.33 22.98
C SER A 9 -70.49 0.74 24.30
N VAL A 10 -69.25 0.25 24.32
CA VAL A 10 -68.39 0.24 25.53
C VAL A 10 -66.99 0.66 25.10
N ILE A 11 -66.51 1.75 25.71
CA ILE A 11 -65.13 2.26 25.63
C ILE A 11 -64.28 1.42 26.59
N LEU A 12 -63.18 0.86 26.10
CA LEU A 12 -62.13 0.25 26.92
C LEU A 12 -60.78 0.87 26.52
N VAL A 13 -60.14 1.51 27.50
CA VAL A 13 -58.85 2.17 27.40
C VAL A 13 -57.75 1.10 27.39
N PHE A 14 -56.96 1.04 26.32
CA PHE A 14 -55.72 0.25 26.27
C PHE A 14 -54.52 1.15 26.58
N PHE A 15 -53.87 0.92 27.71
CA PHE A 15 -52.49 1.33 27.93
C PHE A 15 -51.59 0.27 27.30
N SER A 16 -51.03 0.57 26.12
CA SER A 16 -49.98 -0.23 25.49
C SER A 16 -48.66 0.50 25.70
N THR A 17 -47.90 0.11 26.70
CA THR A 17 -46.48 0.47 26.81
C THR A 17 -45.71 -0.31 25.75
N CYS A 18 -45.55 0.29 24.56
CA CYS A 18 -44.53 -0.09 23.60
C CYS A 18 -43.17 0.25 24.21
N LEU A 19 -42.50 -0.75 24.80
CA LEU A 19 -41.06 -0.73 24.96
C LEU A 19 -40.46 -0.85 23.55
N LEU A 20 -40.10 0.28 22.94
CA LEU A 20 -39.21 0.32 21.79
C LEU A 20 -37.84 -0.17 22.27
N MET A 21 -37.57 -1.47 22.11
CA MET A 21 -36.21 -1.97 22.05
C MET A 21 -35.59 -1.39 20.79
N LEU A 22 -34.97 -0.21 20.90
CA LEU A 22 -33.92 0.23 20.00
C LEU A 22 -32.72 -0.71 20.22
N GLY A 23 -32.81 -1.91 19.64
CA GLY A 23 -31.62 -2.70 19.40
C GLY A 23 -30.82 -1.94 18.36
N ALA A 24 -29.68 -1.38 18.76
CA ALA A 24 -28.64 -1.06 17.79
C ALA A 24 -28.41 -2.35 16.99
N SER A 25 -28.71 -2.31 15.69
CA SER A 25 -28.25 -3.35 14.78
C SER A 25 -26.73 -3.31 14.85
N GLN A 26 -26.12 -4.21 15.63
CA GLN A 26 -24.73 -4.55 15.40
C GLN A 26 -24.68 -4.98 13.92
N SER A 27 -23.96 -4.22 13.10
CA SER A 27 -23.69 -4.63 11.72
C SER A 27 -23.13 -6.04 11.79
N ARG A 28 -23.73 -6.95 11.03
CA ARG A 28 -23.23 -8.31 10.96
C ARG A 28 -22.13 -8.29 9.91
N ALA A 29 -20.89 -8.52 10.30
CA ALA A 29 -19.78 -8.63 9.36
C ALA A 29 -20.15 -9.52 8.17
N ALA A 30 -19.83 -9.09 6.95
CA ALA A 30 -20.01 -9.92 5.76
C ALA A 30 -19.21 -11.21 5.93
N THR A 31 -19.83 -12.36 5.63
CA THR A 31 -19.12 -13.64 5.71
C THR A 31 -18.12 -13.76 4.56
N PRO A 32 -17.04 -14.55 4.70
CA PRO A 32 -16.12 -14.82 3.58
C PRO A 32 -16.85 -15.23 2.30
N ASP A 33 -17.81 -16.16 2.36
CA ASP A 33 -18.62 -16.56 1.20
C ASP A 33 -19.41 -15.42 0.55
N GLN A 34 -19.84 -14.42 1.32
CA GLN A 34 -20.56 -13.27 0.78
C GLN A 34 -19.61 -12.30 0.08
N ILE A 35 -18.41 -12.12 0.65
CA ILE A 35 -17.33 -11.33 0.05
C ILE A 35 -16.89 -11.99 -1.26
N GLU A 36 -16.59 -13.28 -1.26
CA GLU A 36 -16.23 -14.06 -2.46
C GLU A 36 -17.29 -13.94 -3.56
N ALA A 37 -18.57 -14.14 -3.20
CA ALA A 37 -19.65 -14.03 -4.17
C ALA A 37 -19.81 -12.61 -4.72
N ALA A 38 -19.52 -11.57 -3.92
CA ALA A 38 -19.53 -10.19 -4.37
C ALA A 38 -18.36 -9.89 -5.31
N ILE A 39 -17.18 -10.40 -5.01
CA ILE A 39 -15.98 -10.32 -5.86
C ILE A 39 -16.25 -10.92 -7.23
N ASP A 40 -16.72 -12.18 -7.28
CA ASP A 40 -16.96 -12.89 -8.53
C ASP A 40 -17.95 -12.15 -9.43
N ARG A 41 -19.04 -11.62 -8.86
CA ARG A 41 -20.02 -10.82 -9.61
C ARG A 41 -19.43 -9.50 -10.12
N GLY A 42 -18.62 -8.82 -9.31
CA GLY A 42 -18.01 -7.55 -9.72
C GLY A 42 -16.97 -7.71 -10.81
N ILE A 43 -16.13 -8.77 -10.76
CA ILE A 43 -15.19 -9.07 -11.83
C ILE A 43 -15.93 -9.43 -13.12
N ALA A 44 -17.01 -10.22 -13.01
CA ALA A 44 -17.86 -10.52 -14.16
C ALA A 44 -18.46 -9.25 -14.78
N TYR A 45 -18.92 -8.29 -13.96
CA TYR A 45 -19.34 -6.97 -14.44
C TYR A 45 -18.20 -6.26 -15.17
N LEU A 46 -17.01 -6.10 -14.55
CA LEU A 46 -15.88 -5.40 -15.16
C LEU A 46 -15.51 -6.00 -16.52
N ALA A 47 -15.49 -7.33 -16.64
CA ALA A 47 -15.21 -8.00 -17.91
C ALA A 47 -16.18 -7.62 -19.03
N THR A 48 -17.46 -7.32 -18.71
CA THR A 48 -18.44 -6.86 -19.70
C THR A 48 -18.28 -5.39 -20.10
N GLN A 49 -17.51 -4.61 -19.34
CA GLN A 49 -17.30 -3.17 -19.59
C GLN A 49 -16.03 -2.87 -20.39
N GLN A 50 -15.25 -3.89 -20.78
CA GLN A 50 -14.03 -3.68 -21.57
C GLN A 50 -14.38 -3.22 -22.99
N ASN A 51 -13.72 -2.14 -23.42
CA ASN A 51 -13.84 -1.60 -24.76
C ASN A 51 -13.14 -2.51 -25.79
N PRO A 52 -13.49 -2.41 -27.09
CA PRO A 52 -12.88 -3.23 -28.14
C PRO A 52 -11.36 -3.07 -28.30
N ASP A 53 -10.78 -1.94 -27.86
CA ASP A 53 -9.35 -1.68 -27.88
C ASP A 53 -8.60 -2.24 -26.66
N GLY A 54 -9.32 -2.88 -25.73
CA GLY A 54 -8.79 -3.44 -24.49
C GLY A 54 -8.87 -2.50 -23.28
N SER A 55 -9.27 -1.24 -23.47
CA SER A 55 -9.38 -0.26 -22.37
C SER A 55 -10.68 -0.39 -21.57
N TRP A 56 -10.75 0.33 -20.44
CA TRP A 56 -11.98 0.60 -19.71
C TRP A 56 -12.27 2.10 -19.63
N GLY A 57 -13.54 2.45 -19.47
CA GLY A 57 -14.00 3.83 -19.34
C GLY A 57 -14.02 4.60 -20.65
N GLY A 58 -14.44 5.88 -20.58
CA GLY A 58 -14.46 6.81 -21.72
C GLY A 58 -13.54 8.03 -21.57
N TRP A 59 -12.95 8.21 -20.39
CA TRP A 59 -12.05 9.30 -20.02
C TRP A 59 -11.08 8.77 -18.93
N GLU A 60 -9.84 9.26 -18.88
CA GLU A 60 -8.76 8.65 -18.07
C GLU A 60 -8.62 7.14 -18.32
N GLN A 61 -8.73 6.71 -19.59
CA GLN A 61 -8.81 5.29 -19.93
C GLN A 61 -7.59 4.49 -19.44
N VAL A 62 -6.40 5.11 -19.31
CA VAL A 62 -5.24 4.43 -18.73
C VAL A 62 -5.51 4.10 -17.26
N ALA A 63 -5.98 5.04 -16.45
CA ALA A 63 -6.28 4.79 -15.04
C ALA A 63 -7.43 3.77 -14.85
N TYR A 64 -8.50 3.89 -15.62
CA TYR A 64 -9.63 2.94 -15.57
C TYR A 64 -9.17 1.51 -15.92
N THR A 65 -8.37 1.39 -16.98
CA THR A 65 -7.79 0.11 -17.38
C THR A 65 -6.85 -0.42 -16.30
N GLY A 66 -6.00 0.44 -15.74
CA GLY A 66 -5.06 0.07 -14.68
C GLY A 66 -5.76 -0.53 -13.47
N PHE A 67 -6.87 0.07 -13.01
CA PHE A 67 -7.65 -0.47 -11.89
C PHE A 67 -8.33 -1.80 -12.22
N ALA A 68 -8.97 -1.91 -13.38
CA ALA A 68 -9.68 -3.13 -13.78
C ALA A 68 -8.71 -4.31 -13.94
N VAL A 69 -7.58 -4.06 -14.61
CA VAL A 69 -6.50 -5.04 -14.83
C VAL A 69 -5.88 -5.45 -13.51
N LEU A 70 -5.45 -4.50 -12.67
CA LEU A 70 -4.88 -4.78 -11.34
C LEU A 70 -5.78 -5.71 -10.53
N LYS A 71 -7.08 -5.45 -10.52
CA LYS A 71 -8.02 -6.29 -9.76
C LYS A 71 -8.15 -7.70 -10.33
N MET A 72 -8.16 -7.85 -11.66
CA MET A 72 -8.24 -9.16 -12.29
C MET A 72 -6.94 -9.96 -12.13
N GLU A 73 -5.79 -9.30 -12.21
CA GLU A 73 -4.46 -9.87 -11.93
C GLU A 73 -4.37 -10.39 -10.50
N ASP A 74 -4.84 -9.61 -9.52
CA ASP A 74 -4.84 -10.02 -8.11
C ASP A 74 -5.68 -11.28 -7.87
N ARG A 75 -6.88 -11.35 -8.46
CA ARG A 75 -7.74 -12.54 -8.37
C ARG A 75 -7.12 -13.76 -9.07
N ALA A 76 -6.45 -13.56 -10.20
CA ALA A 76 -5.76 -14.64 -10.89
C ALA A 76 -4.60 -15.18 -10.03
N TYR A 77 -3.83 -14.28 -9.42
CA TYR A 77 -2.75 -14.66 -8.50
C TYR A 77 -3.26 -15.40 -7.27
N GLU A 78 -4.37 -14.97 -6.67
CA GLU A 78 -4.98 -15.66 -5.53
C GLU A 78 -5.38 -17.11 -5.87
N LEU A 79 -6.00 -17.31 -7.03
CA LEU A 79 -6.54 -18.62 -7.43
C LEU A 79 -5.49 -19.56 -8.03
N TYR A 80 -4.48 -19.03 -8.71
CA TYR A 80 -3.56 -19.81 -9.54
C TYR A 80 -2.07 -19.59 -9.22
N GLY A 81 -1.73 -18.60 -8.40
CA GLY A 81 -0.34 -18.23 -8.08
C GLY A 81 0.39 -17.48 -9.19
N ASP A 82 -0.30 -17.15 -10.29
CA ASP A 82 0.21 -16.39 -11.43
C ASP A 82 -0.85 -15.37 -11.89
N PRO A 83 -0.54 -14.06 -11.92
CA PRO A 83 -1.49 -13.02 -12.35
C PRO A 83 -1.94 -13.16 -13.81
N LEU A 84 -1.16 -13.86 -14.63
CA LEU A 84 -1.42 -14.08 -16.06
C LEU A 84 -1.78 -15.53 -16.39
N ALA A 85 -2.18 -16.33 -15.40
CA ALA A 85 -2.59 -17.73 -15.59
C ALA A 85 -3.58 -17.89 -16.76
N GLU A 86 -3.25 -18.72 -17.76
CA GLU A 86 -4.07 -18.93 -18.96
C GLU A 86 -5.42 -19.62 -18.64
N GLU A 87 -5.49 -20.32 -17.51
CA GLU A 87 -6.68 -21.00 -17.00
C GLU A 87 -7.72 -20.02 -16.43
N PHE A 88 -7.31 -18.81 -16.05
CA PHE A 88 -8.23 -17.84 -15.49
C PHE A 88 -9.23 -17.36 -16.56
N ALA A 89 -10.52 -17.39 -16.23
CA ALA A 89 -11.58 -17.06 -17.18
C ALA A 89 -11.44 -15.66 -17.81
N TYR A 90 -10.77 -14.74 -17.12
CA TYR A 90 -10.55 -13.36 -17.56
C TYR A 90 -9.12 -13.07 -18.03
N HIS A 91 -8.29 -14.11 -18.26
CA HIS A 91 -6.93 -13.97 -18.80
C HIS A 91 -6.88 -13.08 -20.05
N ALA A 92 -7.79 -13.31 -21.00
CA ALA A 92 -7.84 -12.53 -22.24
C ALA A 92 -8.15 -11.04 -21.99
N ASN A 93 -8.98 -10.73 -20.98
CA ASN A 93 -9.27 -9.35 -20.59
C ASN A 93 -8.04 -8.67 -20.01
N ILE A 94 -7.30 -9.36 -19.13
CA ILE A 94 -6.03 -8.88 -18.53
C ILE A 94 -5.02 -8.56 -19.63
N VAL A 95 -4.73 -9.53 -20.51
CA VAL A 95 -3.75 -9.36 -21.59
C VAL A 95 -4.12 -8.22 -22.55
N ALA A 96 -5.41 -8.05 -22.87
CA ALA A 96 -5.88 -6.94 -23.69
C ALA A 96 -5.70 -5.59 -22.98
N GLY A 97 -5.98 -5.51 -21.68
CA GLY A 97 -5.79 -4.31 -20.86
C GLY A 97 -4.32 -3.90 -20.71
N LEU A 98 -3.43 -4.86 -20.40
CA LEU A 98 -1.98 -4.61 -20.34
C LEU A 98 -1.44 -4.14 -21.70
N ARG A 99 -1.89 -4.74 -22.81
CA ARG A 99 -1.54 -4.28 -24.16
C ARG A 99 -2.01 -2.85 -24.41
N TYR A 100 -3.22 -2.51 -23.99
CA TYR A 100 -3.72 -1.14 -24.08
C TYR A 100 -2.84 -0.18 -23.28
N ILE A 101 -2.53 -0.49 -22.01
CA ILE A 101 -1.67 0.35 -21.16
C ILE A 101 -0.32 0.60 -21.83
N CYS A 102 0.36 -0.46 -22.30
CA CYS A 102 1.63 -0.35 -23.01
C CYS A 102 1.55 0.55 -24.27
N SER A 103 0.40 0.62 -24.93
CA SER A 103 0.21 1.49 -26.11
C SER A 103 0.11 2.98 -25.76
N GLN A 104 -0.09 3.33 -24.49
CA GLN A 104 -0.28 4.71 -24.03
C GLN A 104 0.98 5.30 -23.36
N VAL A 105 2.10 4.58 -23.34
CA VAL A 105 3.38 5.08 -22.84
C VAL A 105 3.92 6.19 -23.76
N GLN A 106 4.46 7.24 -23.16
CA GLN A 106 5.01 8.40 -23.85
C GLN A 106 6.54 8.41 -23.79
N ALA A 107 7.16 9.24 -24.63
CA ALA A 107 8.62 9.32 -24.74
C ALA A 107 9.32 9.77 -23.44
N ASP A 108 8.63 10.53 -22.59
CA ASP A 108 9.14 10.99 -21.28
C ASP A 108 8.93 9.97 -20.15
N GLY A 109 8.31 8.82 -20.44
CA GLY A 109 7.99 7.77 -19.48
C GLY A 109 6.60 7.90 -18.85
N SER A 110 5.88 9.00 -19.08
CA SER A 110 4.50 9.14 -18.61
C SER A 110 3.53 8.25 -19.39
N PHE A 111 2.35 8.04 -18.82
CA PHE A 111 1.21 7.44 -19.51
C PHE A 111 0.05 8.43 -19.54
N TYR A 112 -0.52 8.63 -20.71
CA TYR A 112 -1.80 9.31 -20.91
C TYR A 112 -2.30 9.03 -22.33
N VAL A 113 -3.59 9.28 -22.58
CA VAL A 113 -4.16 9.23 -23.92
C VAL A 113 -3.92 10.58 -24.61
N PRO A 114 -3.11 10.69 -25.67
CA PRO A 114 -2.75 12.00 -26.24
C PRO A 114 -3.95 12.84 -26.67
N ALA A 115 -5.03 12.19 -27.13
CA ALA A 115 -6.26 12.86 -27.51
C ALA A 115 -7.05 13.48 -26.32
N GLN A 116 -6.80 13.01 -25.08
CA GLN A 116 -7.43 13.51 -23.85
C GLN A 116 -6.55 14.57 -23.15
N GLY A 117 -5.31 14.77 -23.61
CA GLY A 117 -4.34 15.66 -22.99
C GLY A 117 -3.59 14.97 -21.84
N ASN A 118 -2.63 15.71 -21.25
CA ASN A 118 -1.73 15.22 -20.21
C ASN A 118 -2.06 15.78 -18.82
N HIS A 119 -3.25 16.37 -18.63
CA HIS A 119 -3.61 17.06 -17.39
C HIS A 119 -3.56 16.15 -16.15
N HIS A 120 -3.81 14.85 -16.32
CA HIS A 120 -3.74 13.84 -15.25
C HIS A 120 -2.66 12.76 -15.52
N ALA A 121 -1.55 13.14 -16.17
CA ALA A 121 -0.48 12.22 -16.50
C ALA A 121 0.12 11.50 -15.27
N ASN A 122 0.29 12.16 -14.12
CA ASN A 122 0.83 11.52 -12.92
C ASN A 122 -0.13 10.44 -12.38
N TYR A 123 -1.44 10.73 -12.38
CA TYR A 123 -2.48 9.77 -11.98
C TYR A 123 -2.50 8.55 -12.92
N ASN A 124 -2.59 8.75 -14.23
CA ASN A 124 -2.58 7.66 -15.21
C ASN A 124 -1.29 6.84 -15.16
N THR A 125 -0.14 7.50 -15.06
CA THR A 125 1.17 6.85 -14.92
C THR A 125 1.21 5.96 -13.67
N SER A 126 0.64 6.45 -12.55
CA SER A 126 0.60 5.68 -11.31
C SER A 126 -0.19 4.38 -11.48
N LEU A 127 -1.38 4.44 -12.09
CA LEU A 127 -2.21 3.25 -12.30
C LEU A 127 -1.66 2.31 -13.38
N ALA A 128 -0.97 2.85 -14.39
CA ALA A 128 -0.23 2.03 -15.36
C ALA A 128 0.90 1.24 -14.69
N ILE A 129 1.69 1.88 -13.81
CA ILE A 129 2.74 1.21 -13.04
C ILE A 129 2.15 0.10 -12.18
N MET A 130 1.07 0.38 -11.44
CA MET A 130 0.44 -0.62 -10.56
C MET A 130 0.01 -1.86 -11.34
N ALA A 131 -0.67 -1.70 -12.48
CA ALA A 131 -1.06 -2.84 -13.33
C ALA A 131 0.15 -3.57 -13.93
N LEU A 132 1.09 -2.86 -14.55
CA LEU A 132 2.26 -3.51 -15.18
C LEU A 132 3.10 -4.30 -14.17
N THR A 133 3.24 -3.80 -12.95
CA THR A 133 4.01 -4.47 -11.89
C THR A 133 3.24 -5.61 -11.24
N ALA A 134 1.92 -5.48 -11.09
CA ALA A 134 1.05 -6.54 -10.58
C ALA A 134 1.05 -7.80 -11.46
N SER A 135 1.42 -7.68 -12.74
CA SER A 135 1.71 -8.84 -13.60
C SER A 135 2.80 -9.75 -13.05
N ARG A 136 3.71 -9.26 -12.19
CA ARG A 136 4.89 -9.99 -11.67
C ARG A 136 5.83 -10.54 -12.75
N HIS A 137 5.70 -10.03 -13.98
CA HIS A 137 6.47 -10.45 -15.15
C HIS A 137 7.29 -9.29 -15.74
N PRO A 138 8.37 -8.86 -15.06
CA PRO A 138 9.23 -7.76 -15.51
C PRO A 138 9.83 -7.97 -16.90
N GLU A 139 9.98 -9.24 -17.31
CA GLU A 139 10.58 -9.68 -18.58
C GLU A 139 9.66 -9.56 -19.80
N LEU A 140 8.35 -9.44 -19.62
CA LEU A 140 7.40 -9.31 -20.73
C LEU A 140 7.59 -7.97 -21.45
N MET A 141 7.25 -7.93 -22.74
CA MET A 141 7.48 -6.77 -23.59
C MET A 141 6.24 -5.90 -23.73
N CYS A 142 6.39 -4.59 -23.51
CA CYS A 142 5.40 -3.60 -23.94
C CYS A 142 5.51 -3.31 -25.44
N SER A 143 6.74 -3.27 -25.95
CA SER A 143 7.08 -3.17 -27.36
C SER A 143 8.43 -3.85 -27.58
N ASP A 144 8.76 -4.34 -28.77
CA ASP A 144 10.10 -4.90 -29.02
C ASP A 144 11.12 -3.76 -29.22
N PRO A 145 12.22 -3.67 -28.44
CA PRO A 145 12.71 -4.59 -27.40
C PRO A 145 12.47 -4.15 -25.94
N THR A 146 11.54 -3.22 -25.71
CA THR A 146 11.25 -2.61 -24.39
C THR A 146 10.38 -3.50 -23.51
N THR A 147 10.97 -3.99 -22.41
CA THR A 147 10.31 -4.79 -21.37
C THR A 147 9.44 -3.95 -20.43
N TYR A 148 8.55 -4.61 -19.68
CA TYR A 148 7.74 -4.00 -18.62
C TYR A 148 8.64 -3.35 -17.56
N LEU A 149 9.72 -4.02 -17.15
CA LEU A 149 10.69 -3.45 -16.21
C LEU A 149 11.25 -2.12 -16.72
N GLN A 150 11.70 -2.07 -17.97
CA GLN A 150 12.27 -0.85 -18.55
C GLN A 150 11.23 0.28 -18.66
N VAL A 151 10.00 -0.06 -19.04
CA VAL A 151 8.89 0.90 -19.08
C VAL A 151 8.59 1.45 -17.68
N VAL A 152 8.47 0.59 -16.66
CA VAL A 152 8.19 0.99 -15.28
C VAL A 152 9.34 1.82 -14.70
N GLN A 153 10.61 1.45 -14.96
CA GLN A 153 11.76 2.26 -14.54
C GLN A 153 11.73 3.68 -15.12
N ASN A 154 11.31 3.83 -16.38
CA ASN A 154 11.15 5.15 -17.01
C ASN A 154 9.98 5.93 -16.42
N ALA A 155 8.86 5.26 -16.15
CA ALA A 155 7.68 5.86 -15.54
C ALA A 155 7.93 6.32 -14.09
N VAL A 156 8.66 5.51 -13.30
CA VAL A 156 9.12 5.92 -11.96
C VAL A 156 10.04 7.13 -12.06
N ARG A 157 10.99 7.15 -13.00
CA ARG A 157 11.85 8.33 -13.21
C ARG A 157 11.05 9.59 -13.54
N TYR A 158 10.00 9.46 -14.36
CA TYR A 158 9.07 10.55 -14.64
C TYR A 158 8.40 11.06 -13.35
N LEU A 159 7.80 10.17 -12.55
CA LEU A 159 7.15 10.55 -11.29
C LEU A 159 8.14 11.18 -10.29
N LEU A 160 9.36 10.65 -10.17
CA LEU A 160 10.41 11.24 -9.32
C LEU A 160 10.82 12.64 -9.78
N ALA A 161 10.93 12.87 -11.09
CA ALA A 161 11.22 14.19 -11.64
C ALA A 161 10.05 15.18 -11.46
N GLY A 162 8.83 14.66 -11.29
CA GLY A 162 7.61 15.42 -11.08
C GLY A 162 7.24 15.69 -9.62
N GLN A 163 8.10 15.34 -8.65
CA GLN A 163 7.84 15.62 -7.25
C GLN A 163 8.05 17.12 -6.97
N ASN A 164 7.05 17.77 -6.39
CA ASN A 164 7.05 19.20 -6.10
C ASN A 164 8.02 19.54 -4.95
N ALA A 165 8.35 20.82 -4.78
CA ALA A 165 9.28 21.26 -3.73
C ALA A 165 8.72 21.04 -2.32
N ASN A 166 7.40 21.06 -2.17
CA ASN A 166 6.71 20.68 -0.93
C ASN A 166 6.66 19.16 -0.68
N GLY A 167 7.14 18.35 -1.64
CA GLY A 167 7.27 16.91 -1.55
C GLY A 167 6.07 16.08 -2.02
N GLY A 168 4.94 16.72 -2.33
CA GLY A 168 3.79 16.04 -2.92
C GLY A 168 3.85 15.99 -4.45
N TRP A 169 2.77 15.51 -5.07
CA TRP A 169 2.60 15.48 -6.52
C TRP A 169 1.28 16.11 -6.96
N GLY A 170 1.38 16.98 -7.95
CA GLY A 170 0.24 17.41 -8.76
C GLY A 170 -0.12 16.39 -9.83
N TYR A 171 -1.17 16.65 -10.60
CA TYR A 171 -1.68 15.72 -11.60
C TYR A 171 -0.83 15.59 -12.87
N ASN A 172 0.14 16.49 -13.10
CA ASN A 172 1.12 16.40 -14.17
C ASN A 172 2.44 17.05 -13.74
N ILE A 173 3.49 16.94 -14.56
CA ILE A 173 4.71 17.71 -14.38
C ILE A 173 4.49 19.12 -14.94
N GLU A 174 4.24 20.08 -14.06
CA GLU A 174 4.24 21.50 -14.42
C GLU A 174 5.67 22.02 -14.50
N ASN A 175 6.37 21.74 -15.60
CA ASN A 175 7.64 22.41 -15.90
C ASN A 175 7.39 23.89 -16.24
N GLY A 176 7.22 24.74 -15.23
CA GLY A 176 7.38 26.20 -15.32
C GLY A 176 6.71 26.89 -16.50
N GLY A 177 5.39 26.70 -16.67
CA GLY A 177 4.59 27.52 -17.60
C GLY A 177 4.74 29.03 -17.31
N PRO A 178 4.45 29.91 -18.28
CA PRO A 178 4.78 31.34 -18.23
C PRO A 178 4.09 32.15 -17.10
N THR A 179 3.24 31.49 -16.31
CA THR A 179 2.74 31.96 -15.02
C THR A 179 3.31 31.07 -13.91
N PRO A 180 4.41 31.46 -13.27
CA PRO A 180 4.91 30.79 -12.08
C PRO A 180 4.01 31.19 -10.92
N THR A 181 2.96 30.40 -10.63
CA THR A 181 2.15 30.72 -9.46
C THR A 181 1.84 29.57 -8.51
N TRP A 182 1.76 28.30 -8.91
CA TRP A 182 1.39 27.27 -7.92
C TRP A 182 2.04 25.91 -8.18
N ASP A 183 2.94 25.52 -7.29
CA ASP A 183 3.46 24.15 -7.13
C ASP A 183 2.32 23.27 -6.57
N TRP A 184 1.28 22.99 -7.37
CA TRP A 184 0.02 22.38 -6.91
C TRP A 184 0.18 20.87 -6.71
N ALA A 185 0.64 20.47 -5.53
CA ALA A 185 0.48 19.10 -5.06
C ALA A 185 -0.80 18.96 -4.25
N ASP A 186 -1.47 17.81 -4.36
CA ASP A 186 -2.60 17.46 -3.50
C ASP A 186 -2.50 16.02 -2.97
N ASN A 187 -3.17 15.75 -1.86
CA ASN A 187 -3.05 14.45 -1.20
C ASN A 187 -3.94 13.34 -1.80
N SER A 188 -4.80 13.65 -2.77
CA SER A 188 -5.47 12.62 -3.56
C SER A 188 -4.47 11.99 -4.53
N ASN A 189 -3.84 12.82 -5.37
CA ASN A 189 -2.90 12.37 -6.39
C ASN A 189 -1.57 11.90 -5.78
N SER A 190 -1.04 12.60 -4.75
CA SER A 190 0.16 12.14 -4.03
C SER A 190 -0.02 10.73 -3.45
N GLY A 191 -1.24 10.37 -3.02
CA GLY A 191 -1.54 9.01 -2.58
C GLY A 191 -1.45 7.97 -3.70
N TYR A 192 -1.87 8.31 -4.92
CA TYR A 192 -1.72 7.41 -6.08
C TYR A 192 -0.27 7.21 -6.50
N VAL A 193 0.50 8.29 -6.53
CA VAL A 193 1.92 8.24 -6.86
C VAL A 193 2.68 7.37 -5.85
N THR A 194 2.46 7.55 -4.55
CA THR A 194 3.17 6.73 -3.56
C THR A 194 2.82 5.25 -3.64
N MET A 195 1.57 4.89 -3.91
CA MET A 195 1.21 3.49 -4.18
C MET A 195 1.96 2.92 -5.38
N ALA A 196 2.00 3.65 -6.49
CA ALA A 196 2.70 3.21 -7.70
C ALA A 196 4.19 3.00 -7.46
N LEU A 197 4.84 3.90 -6.72
CA LEU A 197 6.24 3.77 -6.33
C LEU A 197 6.46 2.52 -5.47
N VAL A 198 5.57 2.24 -4.52
CA VAL A 198 5.66 1.04 -3.68
C VAL A 198 5.48 -0.23 -4.51
N TYR A 199 4.48 -0.29 -5.40
CA TYR A 199 4.29 -1.42 -6.32
C TYR A 199 5.54 -1.68 -7.18
N ALA A 200 6.10 -0.64 -7.81
CA ALA A 200 7.32 -0.75 -8.61
C ALA A 200 8.52 -1.24 -7.80
N SER A 201 8.70 -0.75 -6.58
CA SER A 201 9.80 -1.18 -5.71
C SER A 201 9.61 -2.60 -5.18
N ARG A 202 8.38 -2.98 -4.85
CA ARG A 202 8.04 -4.27 -4.23
C ARG A 202 8.10 -5.42 -5.22
N LEU A 203 7.51 -5.23 -6.40
CA LEU A 203 7.34 -6.31 -7.36
C LEU A 203 8.45 -6.33 -8.40
N PHE A 204 8.98 -5.17 -8.81
CA PHE A 204 9.99 -5.05 -9.86
C PHE A 204 11.36 -4.54 -9.37
N GLY A 205 11.53 -4.32 -8.06
CA GLY A 205 12.81 -3.92 -7.47
C GLY A 205 13.27 -2.50 -7.85
N VAL A 206 12.37 -1.65 -8.36
CA VAL A 206 12.74 -0.29 -8.80
C VAL A 206 13.10 0.59 -7.59
N ASP A 207 14.20 1.33 -7.70
CA ASP A 207 14.63 2.27 -6.65
C ASP A 207 13.73 3.51 -6.62
N ILE A 208 13.28 3.84 -5.41
CA ILE A 208 12.40 4.97 -5.10
C ILE A 208 12.97 5.87 -4.00
N ALA A 209 14.22 5.64 -3.57
CA ALA A 209 14.81 6.32 -2.41
C ALA A 209 14.81 7.85 -2.55
N ALA A 210 14.93 8.37 -3.78
CA ALA A 210 14.92 9.79 -4.06
C ALA A 210 13.61 10.50 -3.64
N ALA A 211 12.48 9.79 -3.60
CA ALA A 211 11.19 10.39 -3.21
C ALA A 211 11.05 10.63 -1.70
N LEU A 212 11.75 9.84 -0.89
CA LEU A 212 11.48 9.72 0.54
C LEU A 212 11.74 11.00 1.34
N PRO A 213 12.87 11.72 1.17
CA PRO A 213 13.14 12.91 1.98
C PRO A 213 12.10 14.01 1.81
N SER A 214 11.72 14.30 0.56
CA SER A 214 10.70 15.32 0.28
C SER A 214 9.30 14.84 0.68
N LEU A 215 8.98 13.55 0.52
CA LEU A 215 7.71 13.00 1.00
C LEU A 215 7.56 13.17 2.52
N ASN A 216 8.65 13.04 3.29
CA ASN A 216 8.60 13.30 4.73
C ASN A 216 8.20 14.75 5.06
N ASN A 217 8.67 15.71 4.27
CA ASN A 217 8.25 17.11 4.41
C ASN A 217 6.78 17.30 4.01
N TRP A 218 6.32 16.59 2.98
CA TRP A 218 4.93 16.65 2.53
C TRP A 218 3.96 16.16 3.61
N ILE A 219 4.23 15.00 4.21
CA ILE A 219 3.31 14.44 5.21
C ILE A 219 3.25 15.28 6.49
N ASP A 220 4.36 15.92 6.87
CA ASP A 220 4.41 16.90 7.96
C ASP A 220 3.60 18.16 7.60
N PHE A 221 3.76 18.66 6.37
CA PHE A 221 3.04 19.84 5.88
C PHE A 221 1.52 19.62 5.70
N ILE A 222 1.10 18.46 5.21
CA ILE A 222 -0.30 18.22 4.80
C ILE A 222 -1.17 17.71 5.95
N GLN A 223 -0.55 17.14 6.98
CA GLN A 223 -1.24 16.72 8.20
C GLN A 223 -1.68 17.95 9.01
N THR A 224 -2.85 17.84 9.64
CA THR A 224 -3.39 18.88 10.50
C THR A 224 -2.86 18.72 11.92
N ASP A 225 -2.23 19.76 12.46
CA ASP A 225 -1.74 19.79 13.84
C ASP A 225 -2.85 19.50 14.85
N VAL A 226 -2.49 18.79 15.93
CA VAL A 226 -3.42 18.48 17.02
C VAL A 226 -3.56 19.70 17.94
N THR A 227 -4.68 20.43 17.82
CA THR A 227 -4.94 21.68 18.56
C THR A 227 -6.24 21.65 19.38
N GLY A 228 -6.91 20.49 19.44
CA GLY A 228 -8.20 20.27 20.07
C GLY A 228 -9.39 20.43 19.11
N GLY A 229 -9.15 20.44 17.79
CA GLY A 229 -10.16 20.63 16.75
C GLY A 229 -10.66 19.32 16.14
N PRO A 230 -11.75 19.38 15.35
CA PRO A 230 -12.27 18.19 14.66
C PRO A 230 -11.30 17.65 13.60
N ASN A 231 -10.47 18.52 13.01
CA ASN A 231 -9.54 18.15 11.94
C ASN A 231 -8.20 17.60 12.43
N ASP A 232 -7.95 17.63 13.74
CA ASP A 232 -6.69 17.20 14.35
C ASP A 232 -6.21 15.86 13.77
N GLY A 233 -4.94 15.76 13.39
CA GLY A 233 -4.33 14.53 12.86
C GLY A 233 -4.74 14.12 11.45
N GLY A 234 -5.82 14.68 10.88
CA GLY A 234 -6.28 14.37 9.52
C GLY A 234 -5.47 15.07 8.44
N SER A 235 -5.61 14.62 7.19
CA SER A 235 -4.92 15.22 6.04
C SER A 235 -5.79 16.24 5.31
N GLY A 236 -5.22 17.42 5.05
CA GLY A 236 -5.80 18.38 4.11
C GLY A 236 -5.64 17.96 2.64
N TYR A 237 -6.23 18.74 1.72
CA TYR A 237 -6.17 18.50 0.27
C TYR A 237 -4.89 19.03 -0.36
N THR A 238 -4.75 20.35 -0.45
CA THR A 238 -3.56 21.05 -0.98
C THR A 238 -2.72 21.71 0.11
N MET A 239 -3.28 21.90 1.30
CA MET A 239 -2.60 22.43 2.48
C MET A 239 -3.22 21.88 3.77
N SER A 240 -2.47 21.94 4.88
CA SER A 240 -2.96 21.55 6.21
C SER A 240 -4.30 22.19 6.57
N GLY A 241 -5.22 21.41 7.15
CA GLY A 241 -6.54 21.87 7.60
C GLY A 241 -7.56 22.18 6.50
N GLU A 242 -7.17 22.19 5.21
CA GLU A 242 -8.07 22.44 4.09
C GLU A 242 -8.79 21.17 3.65
N TRP A 243 -10.14 21.18 3.71
CA TRP A 243 -10.99 20.10 3.24
C TRP A 243 -10.58 18.72 3.81
N VAL A 244 -10.34 18.61 5.11
CA VAL A 244 -9.84 17.38 5.74
C VAL A 244 -10.89 16.26 5.70
N ASN A 245 -10.51 15.05 5.26
CA ASN A 245 -11.41 13.89 5.23
C ASN A 245 -10.68 12.53 5.25
N ILE A 246 -11.44 11.45 5.47
CA ILE A 246 -10.90 10.09 5.61
C ILE A 246 -10.15 9.61 4.36
N LEU A 247 -10.59 9.99 3.15
CA LEU A 247 -9.90 9.60 1.91
C LEU A 247 -8.44 10.04 1.94
N LYS A 248 -8.23 11.33 2.24
CA LYS A 248 -6.89 11.92 2.26
C LYS A 248 -6.08 11.44 3.46
N THR A 249 -6.72 11.24 4.61
CA THR A 249 -6.06 10.67 5.78
C THR A 249 -5.63 9.22 5.54
N GLY A 250 -6.38 8.43 4.78
CA GLY A 250 -5.97 7.09 4.34
C GLY A 250 -4.73 7.13 3.44
N ASN A 251 -4.68 8.04 2.48
CA ASN A 251 -3.48 8.27 1.66
C ASN A 251 -2.28 8.71 2.52
N LEU A 252 -2.49 9.59 3.51
CA LEU A 252 -1.48 10.02 4.47
C LEU A 252 -0.89 8.84 5.27
N LEU A 253 -1.74 7.94 5.78
CA LEU A 253 -1.27 6.73 6.49
C LEU A 253 -0.41 5.82 5.59
N PHE A 254 -0.78 5.64 4.32
CA PHE A 254 0.03 4.87 3.39
C PHE A 254 1.39 5.53 3.12
N GLN A 255 1.42 6.86 3.01
CA GLN A 255 2.66 7.63 2.86
C GLN A 255 3.57 7.53 4.10
N MET A 256 2.98 7.56 5.29
CA MET A 256 3.69 7.29 6.55
C MET A 256 4.28 5.88 6.57
N ALA A 257 3.50 4.87 6.18
CA ALA A 257 3.99 3.49 6.08
C ALA A 257 5.15 3.36 5.07
N MET A 258 5.09 4.10 3.96
CA MET A 258 6.15 4.16 2.94
C MET A 258 7.46 4.74 3.49
N LEU A 259 7.39 5.69 4.42
CA LEU A 259 8.55 6.25 5.12
C LEU A 259 9.07 5.36 6.26
N GLY A 260 8.38 4.26 6.55
CA GLY A 260 8.76 3.31 7.59
C GLY A 260 8.06 3.54 8.93
N ASP A 261 7.07 4.44 9.00
CA ASP A 261 6.30 4.60 10.23
C ASP A 261 5.57 3.33 10.62
N THR A 262 5.30 3.24 11.92
CA THR A 262 4.49 2.22 12.56
C THR A 262 3.38 2.90 13.35
N THR A 263 2.43 2.11 13.86
CA THR A 263 1.37 2.58 14.76
C THR A 263 1.88 3.10 16.10
N ALA A 264 3.18 2.93 16.42
CA ALA A 264 3.82 3.52 17.59
C ALA A 264 4.14 5.01 17.41
N ILE A 265 4.32 5.48 16.17
CA ILE A 265 4.70 6.86 15.85
C ILE A 265 3.51 7.82 16.02
N GLN A 266 3.76 8.97 16.65
CA GLN A 266 2.71 9.91 17.04
C GLN A 266 1.87 10.40 15.84
N ARG A 267 2.51 10.78 14.72
CA ARG A 267 1.77 11.26 13.54
C ARG A 267 0.84 10.20 12.93
N ALA A 268 1.20 8.92 13.01
CA ALA A 268 0.32 7.82 12.61
C ALA A 268 -0.83 7.64 13.59
N LYS A 269 -0.57 7.71 14.91
CA LYS A 269 -1.62 7.69 15.95
C LYS A 269 -2.65 8.80 15.75
N ASP A 270 -2.19 10.01 15.44
CA ASP A 270 -3.06 11.17 15.25
C ASP A 270 -3.97 11.01 14.03
N ALA A 271 -3.43 10.48 12.92
CA ALA A 271 -4.20 10.17 11.71
C ALA A 271 -5.20 9.02 11.91
N ILE A 272 -4.83 7.95 12.64
CA ILE A 272 -5.77 6.88 13.01
C ILE A 272 -6.88 7.43 13.91
N ALA A 273 -6.54 8.30 14.87
CA ALA A 273 -7.51 8.93 15.75
C ALA A 273 -8.47 9.85 14.98
N TYR A 274 -8.02 10.49 13.89
CA TYR A 274 -8.89 11.26 12.99
C TYR A 274 -9.92 10.36 12.31
N ILE A 275 -9.49 9.23 11.74
CA ILE A 275 -10.39 8.24 11.13
C ILE A 275 -11.41 7.75 12.16
N ALA A 276 -10.97 7.44 13.37
CA ALA A 276 -11.85 7.00 14.45
C ALA A 276 -12.89 8.06 14.87
N ARG A 277 -12.49 9.35 14.95
CA ARG A 277 -13.41 10.46 15.26
C ARG A 277 -14.55 10.58 14.24
N HIS A 278 -14.25 10.35 12.97
CA HIS A 278 -15.21 10.50 11.87
C HIS A 278 -15.82 9.18 11.41
N TRP A 279 -15.57 8.07 12.12
CA TRP A 279 -16.01 6.73 11.74
C TRP A 279 -17.53 6.60 11.62
N ASN A 280 -18.25 7.24 12.55
CA ASN A 280 -19.71 7.18 12.64
C ASN A 280 -20.41 8.32 11.91
N ASP A 281 -19.69 9.16 11.17
CA ASP A 281 -20.31 10.22 10.39
C ASP A 281 -21.18 9.61 9.28
N ALA A 282 -22.42 10.11 9.17
CA ALA A 282 -23.39 9.62 8.19
C ALA A 282 -23.12 10.10 6.77
N ASN A 283 -22.27 11.13 6.62
CA ASN A 283 -21.96 11.76 5.34
C ASN A 283 -20.75 11.10 4.67
N THR A 284 -20.65 11.26 3.35
CA THR A 284 -19.50 10.86 2.53
C THR A 284 -18.24 11.68 2.83
N ASP A 285 -18.39 12.83 3.49
CA ASP A 285 -17.34 13.80 3.78
C ASP A 285 -17.68 14.50 5.12
N PRO A 286 -16.79 14.51 6.14
CA PRO A 286 -15.43 13.96 6.16
C PRO A 286 -15.36 12.42 6.28
N GLY A 287 -16.52 11.75 6.42
CA GLY A 287 -16.64 10.30 6.60
C GLY A 287 -16.25 9.46 5.38
N PHE A 288 -16.72 8.21 5.33
CA PHE A 288 -16.41 7.28 4.24
C PHE A 288 -17.64 6.54 3.68
N ARG A 289 -18.79 6.63 4.35
CA ARG A 289 -19.98 5.85 3.98
C ARG A 289 -20.46 6.27 2.59
N ASN A 290 -20.71 5.29 1.71
CA ASN A 290 -21.03 5.49 0.29
C ASN A 290 -19.92 6.19 -0.54
N HIS A 291 -18.67 6.22 -0.06
CA HIS A 291 -17.54 6.79 -0.78
C HIS A 291 -16.47 5.72 -1.03
N TYR A 292 -16.60 4.96 -2.12
CA TYR A 292 -15.75 3.80 -2.41
C TYR A 292 -14.25 4.13 -2.55
N GLN A 293 -13.91 5.30 -3.10
CA GLN A 293 -12.51 5.74 -3.13
C GLN A 293 -11.94 6.02 -1.72
N SER A 294 -12.77 6.54 -0.80
CA SER A 294 -12.38 6.81 0.59
C SER A 294 -12.16 5.48 1.32
N MET A 295 -13.07 4.51 1.14
CA MET A 295 -12.91 3.15 1.64
C MET A 295 -11.62 2.51 1.12
N PHE A 296 -11.36 2.63 -0.19
CA PHE A 296 -10.12 2.14 -0.79
C PHE A 296 -8.91 2.82 -0.17
N ALA A 297 -8.82 4.15 -0.14
CA ALA A 297 -7.70 4.91 0.43
C ALA A 297 -7.46 4.59 1.92
N MET A 298 -8.53 4.51 2.70
CA MET A 298 -8.49 4.14 4.10
C MET A 298 -7.98 2.72 4.32
N MET A 299 -8.50 1.75 3.56
CA MET A 299 -8.08 0.34 3.64
C MET A 299 -6.57 0.24 3.47
N LYS A 300 -6.00 0.74 2.39
CA LYS A 300 -4.54 0.63 2.13
C LYS A 300 -3.70 1.33 3.21
N GLY A 301 -4.16 2.48 3.71
CA GLY A 301 -3.50 3.17 4.82
C GLY A 301 -3.44 2.30 6.08
N LEU A 302 -4.58 1.78 6.51
CA LEU A 302 -4.71 0.93 7.70
C LEU A 302 -3.96 -0.41 7.53
N GLU A 303 -4.12 -1.06 6.37
CA GLU A 303 -3.44 -2.30 6.02
C GLU A 303 -1.92 -2.16 6.05
N SER A 304 -1.39 -1.11 5.40
CA SER A 304 0.05 -0.89 5.29
C SER A 304 0.74 -0.65 6.64
N LEU A 305 -0.04 -0.26 7.66
CA LEU A 305 0.41 -0.06 9.03
C LEU A 305 0.10 -1.24 9.96
N GLY A 306 -0.60 -2.27 9.48
CA GLY A 306 -0.97 -3.41 10.31
C GLY A 306 -2.10 -3.12 11.31
N VAL A 307 -2.98 -2.16 11.02
CA VAL A 307 -4.07 -1.79 11.92
C VAL A 307 -5.21 -2.79 11.77
N ALA A 308 -5.43 -3.65 12.77
CA ALA A 308 -6.54 -4.60 12.77
C ALA A 308 -7.86 -3.97 13.27
N THR A 309 -7.78 -3.12 14.29
CA THR A 309 -8.93 -2.43 14.88
C THR A 309 -8.62 -0.96 15.10
N ILE A 310 -9.65 -0.13 15.18
CA ILE A 310 -9.56 1.28 15.56
C ILE A 310 -10.43 1.56 16.79
N ASP A 311 -9.98 2.43 17.69
CA ASP A 311 -10.73 2.82 18.88
C ASP A 311 -11.74 3.93 18.56
N VAL A 312 -13.00 3.56 18.38
CA VAL A 312 -14.10 4.49 18.13
C VAL A 312 -14.84 4.79 19.42
N GLY A 313 -14.38 5.82 20.14
CA GLY A 313 -15.04 6.30 21.35
C GLY A 313 -14.96 5.33 22.54
N GLY A 314 -13.84 4.63 22.69
CA GLY A 314 -13.60 3.61 23.72
C GLY A 314 -14.03 2.20 23.29
N THR A 315 -14.33 1.99 22.01
CA THR A 315 -14.78 0.70 21.45
C THR A 315 -13.85 0.29 20.33
N ASP A 316 -13.23 -0.89 20.46
CA ASP A 316 -12.46 -1.48 19.37
C ASP A 316 -13.39 -1.92 18.23
N VAL A 317 -13.27 -1.24 17.09
CA VAL A 317 -14.00 -1.54 15.87
C VAL A 317 -13.09 -2.29 14.90
N ASP A 318 -13.52 -3.49 14.50
CA ASP A 318 -13.01 -4.16 13.30
C ASP A 318 -13.51 -3.37 12.08
N TRP A 319 -12.64 -2.50 11.59
CA TRP A 319 -12.96 -1.55 10.54
C TRP A 319 -13.26 -2.27 9.22
N PHE A 320 -12.61 -3.41 8.95
CA PHE A 320 -12.78 -4.16 7.71
C PHE A 320 -14.12 -4.90 7.71
N ALA A 321 -14.51 -5.48 8.86
CA ALA A 321 -15.81 -6.10 9.02
C ALA A 321 -16.97 -5.14 8.69
N GLU A 322 -16.87 -3.88 9.11
CA GLU A 322 -17.91 -2.89 8.81
C GLU A 322 -17.86 -2.39 7.36
N VAL A 323 -16.67 -2.10 6.83
CA VAL A 323 -16.49 -1.68 5.43
C VAL A 323 -16.98 -2.76 4.46
N SER A 324 -16.63 -4.03 4.69
CA SER A 324 -17.05 -5.15 3.86
C SER A 324 -18.56 -5.41 3.92
N ASP A 325 -19.21 -5.26 5.09
CA ASP A 325 -20.67 -5.36 5.20
C ASP A 325 -21.37 -4.25 4.38
N ILE A 326 -20.90 -3.00 4.48
CA ILE A 326 -21.45 -1.90 3.67
C ILE A 326 -21.30 -2.20 2.17
N ILE A 327 -20.11 -2.63 1.76
CA ILE A 327 -19.83 -2.95 0.35
C ILE A 327 -20.74 -4.08 -0.15
N VAL A 328 -20.80 -5.21 0.55
CA VAL A 328 -21.56 -6.39 0.12
C VAL A 328 -23.06 -6.09 0.05
N THR A 329 -23.58 -5.30 1.00
CA THR A 329 -25.01 -4.97 1.05
C THR A 329 -25.45 -3.91 0.04
N THR A 330 -24.51 -3.20 -0.59
CA THR A 330 -24.77 -2.13 -1.57
C THR A 330 -24.48 -2.52 -3.02
N GLN A 331 -24.06 -3.78 -3.28
CA GLN A 331 -23.80 -4.26 -4.64
C GLN A 331 -25.10 -4.35 -5.46
N ASN A 332 -25.05 -3.88 -6.70
CA ASN A 332 -26.13 -3.99 -7.65
C ASN A 332 -26.32 -5.43 -8.14
N ALA A 333 -27.50 -5.74 -8.69
CA ALA A 333 -27.82 -7.07 -9.20
C ALA A 333 -26.94 -7.50 -10.39
N ASP A 334 -26.37 -6.55 -11.13
CA ASP A 334 -25.44 -6.81 -12.24
C ASP A 334 -23.99 -7.02 -11.77
N GLY A 335 -23.72 -6.91 -10.47
CA GLY A 335 -22.39 -7.05 -9.87
C GLY A 335 -21.64 -5.73 -9.69
N SER A 336 -22.12 -4.62 -10.25
CA SER A 336 -21.48 -3.31 -10.10
C SER A 336 -21.78 -2.65 -8.75
N TRP A 337 -21.09 -1.54 -8.49
CA TRP A 337 -21.49 -0.57 -7.48
C TRP A 337 -21.98 0.74 -8.11
N PRO A 338 -22.95 1.43 -7.47
CA PRO A 338 -23.52 2.66 -8.01
C PRO A 338 -22.46 3.76 -8.19
N PRO A 339 -22.64 4.68 -9.16
CA PRO A 339 -21.74 5.82 -9.32
C PRO A 339 -21.79 6.73 -8.09
N GLY A 340 -20.72 7.48 -7.87
CA GLY A 340 -20.59 8.44 -6.78
C GLY A 340 -20.04 9.77 -7.28
N ASP A 341 -19.70 10.67 -6.37
CA ASP A 341 -19.27 12.03 -6.71
C ASP A 341 -17.99 12.08 -7.56
N TRP A 342 -17.13 11.06 -7.45
CA TRP A 342 -15.79 11.04 -8.06
C TRP A 342 -15.53 9.83 -8.97
N GLY A 343 -16.55 9.04 -9.27
CA GLY A 343 -16.38 7.82 -10.08
C GLY A 343 -17.68 7.28 -10.63
N ASP A 344 -17.62 6.77 -11.86
CA ASP A 344 -18.73 6.00 -12.43
C ASP A 344 -18.76 4.56 -11.85
N SER A 345 -19.69 3.75 -12.35
CA SER A 345 -19.81 2.36 -11.88
C SER A 345 -18.61 1.49 -12.21
N VAL A 346 -17.82 1.77 -13.26
CA VAL A 346 -16.58 1.01 -13.54
C VAL A 346 -15.56 1.30 -12.45
N LEU A 347 -15.28 2.58 -12.21
CA LEU A 347 -14.27 2.99 -11.24
C LEU A 347 -14.65 2.61 -9.80
N ASN A 348 -15.92 2.82 -9.42
CA ASN A 348 -16.41 2.44 -8.11
C ASN A 348 -16.39 0.92 -7.91
N THR A 349 -16.71 0.14 -8.94
CA THR A 349 -16.59 -1.32 -8.85
C THR A 349 -15.14 -1.72 -8.63
N SER A 350 -14.19 -1.12 -9.35
CA SER A 350 -12.78 -1.45 -9.15
C SER A 350 -12.27 -1.09 -7.75
N TRP A 351 -12.54 0.12 -7.23
CA TRP A 351 -12.14 0.48 -5.86
C TRP A 351 -12.76 -0.45 -4.82
N THR A 352 -14.02 -0.82 -5.02
CA THR A 352 -14.75 -1.68 -4.09
C THR A 352 -14.19 -3.08 -4.07
N LEU A 353 -13.92 -3.66 -5.24
CA LEU A 353 -13.31 -4.98 -5.35
C LEU A 353 -11.90 -5.00 -4.76
N LEU A 354 -11.08 -3.98 -5.03
CA LEU A 354 -9.74 -3.87 -4.45
C LEU A 354 -9.80 -3.71 -2.92
N THR A 355 -10.85 -3.05 -2.41
CA THR A 355 -11.09 -2.94 -0.97
C THR A 355 -11.45 -4.30 -0.36
N LEU A 356 -12.37 -5.05 -0.96
CA LEU A 356 -12.80 -6.37 -0.47
C LEU A 356 -11.67 -7.39 -0.40
N GLU A 357 -10.76 -7.37 -1.36
CA GLU A 357 -9.58 -8.25 -1.36
C GLU A 357 -8.40 -7.68 -0.59
N ARG A 358 -8.55 -6.49 0.02
CA ARG A 358 -7.48 -5.80 0.76
C ARG A 358 -6.19 -5.67 -0.08
N VAL A 359 -6.35 -5.40 -1.38
CA VAL A 359 -5.26 -5.38 -2.37
C VAL A 359 -4.34 -4.19 -2.13
N VAL A 360 -3.18 -4.45 -1.53
CA VAL A 360 -2.14 -3.45 -1.29
C VAL A 360 -0.76 -4.10 -1.23
N GLU A 361 0.19 -3.55 -1.99
CA GLU A 361 1.59 -3.85 -1.77
C GLU A 361 2.10 -3.04 -0.58
N SER A 362 2.46 -3.74 0.51
CA SER A 362 2.94 -3.09 1.73
C SER A 362 4.38 -2.60 1.56
N PRO A 363 4.69 -1.34 1.93
CA PRO A 363 6.06 -0.84 1.90
C PRO A 363 6.98 -1.65 2.83
N ARG A 364 8.26 -1.77 2.44
CA ARG A 364 9.25 -2.46 3.28
C ARG A 364 9.50 -1.64 4.55
N LEU A 365 9.25 -2.23 5.71
CA LEU A 365 9.69 -1.69 6.99
C LEU A 365 11.22 -1.57 6.98
N LYS A 366 11.73 -0.39 7.33
CA LYS A 366 13.17 -0.17 7.47
C LYS A 366 13.60 -0.59 8.87
N VAL A 367 14.60 -1.47 8.93
CA VAL A 367 15.17 -1.97 10.19
C VAL A 367 16.66 -1.66 10.23
N ALA A 368 17.16 -1.35 11.42
CA ALA A 368 18.59 -1.25 11.66
C ALA A 368 19.22 -2.65 11.64
N VAL A 369 20.37 -2.79 11.02
CA VAL A 369 21.12 -4.06 10.96
C VAL A 369 22.59 -3.78 11.19
N ASP A 370 23.28 -4.73 11.82
CA ASP A 370 24.73 -4.72 12.02
C ASP A 370 25.26 -6.10 11.59
N ILE A 371 26.11 -6.12 10.56
CA ILE A 371 26.83 -7.31 10.13
C ILE A 371 28.13 -7.33 10.90
N LYS A 372 28.22 -8.24 11.87
CA LYS A 372 29.33 -8.40 12.82
C LYS A 372 29.31 -7.38 13.97
N PRO A 373 28.27 -7.44 14.83
CA PRO A 373 28.20 -6.66 16.07
C PRO A 373 29.51 -6.63 16.85
N GLY A 374 29.88 -5.43 17.31
CA GLY A 374 31.14 -5.17 18.02
C GLY A 374 32.38 -5.02 17.12
N SER A 375 32.19 -4.84 15.80
CA SER A 375 33.26 -4.61 14.83
C SER A 375 32.93 -3.39 13.97
N CYS A 376 33.94 -2.59 13.61
CA CYS A 376 33.83 -1.56 12.58
C CYS A 376 35.22 -1.19 12.04
N PRO A 377 35.50 -1.27 10.73
CA PRO A 377 34.63 -1.87 9.71
C PRO A 377 34.42 -3.37 9.94
N ASN A 378 33.56 -4.01 9.15
CA ASN A 378 33.21 -5.42 9.31
C ASN A 378 34.06 -6.32 8.39
N PRO A 379 35.23 -6.86 8.84
CA PRO A 379 36.11 -7.58 7.93
C PRO A 379 35.54 -8.94 7.56
N TYR A 380 35.56 -9.22 6.26
CA TYR A 380 35.13 -10.48 5.66
C TYR A 380 36.31 -11.20 5.01
N ASN A 381 36.45 -12.49 5.31
CA ASN A 381 37.44 -13.38 4.71
C ASN A 381 36.73 -14.54 4.02
N SER A 382 36.72 -14.54 2.69
CA SER A 382 36.06 -15.57 1.86
C SER A 382 36.58 -17.00 2.11
N LYS A 383 37.81 -17.13 2.61
CA LYS A 383 38.43 -18.43 2.92
C LYS A 383 38.06 -18.96 4.31
N SER A 384 37.32 -18.19 5.10
CA SER A 384 36.86 -18.63 6.42
C SER A 384 35.83 -19.75 6.28
N LEU A 385 36.00 -20.82 7.06
CA LEU A 385 35.03 -21.92 7.16
C LEU A 385 34.00 -21.70 8.29
N GLY A 386 34.01 -20.50 8.89
CA GLY A 386 33.12 -20.14 9.99
C GLY A 386 31.78 -19.58 9.52
N VAL A 387 31.14 -18.84 10.44
CA VAL A 387 29.90 -18.11 10.18
C VAL A 387 30.15 -16.61 10.17
N ILE A 388 29.31 -15.89 9.44
CA ILE A 388 29.20 -14.43 9.50
C ILE A 388 28.11 -14.10 10.53
N PRO A 389 28.45 -13.52 11.69
CA PRO A 389 27.45 -13.01 12.61
C PRO A 389 26.81 -11.75 12.04
N ALA A 390 25.51 -11.58 12.26
CA ALA A 390 24.79 -10.34 12.02
C ALA A 390 23.67 -10.18 13.06
N ALA A 391 23.07 -9.00 13.14
CA ALA A 391 21.91 -8.71 13.97
C ALA A 391 20.93 -7.83 13.20
N ILE A 392 19.63 -8.10 13.38
CA ILE A 392 18.55 -7.13 13.11
C ILE A 392 18.21 -6.51 14.46
N LEU A 393 18.32 -5.18 14.57
CA LEU A 393 18.36 -4.52 15.86
C LEU A 393 16.96 -4.15 16.33
N GLY A 394 16.71 -4.40 17.61
CA GLY A 394 15.50 -3.94 18.29
C GLY A 394 15.53 -2.44 18.56
N SER A 395 14.36 -1.87 18.85
CA SER A 395 14.26 -0.48 19.30
C SER A 395 12.99 -0.26 20.12
N THR A 396 12.77 0.98 20.55
CA THR A 396 11.48 1.41 21.13
C THR A 396 10.29 1.18 20.20
N ASP A 397 10.53 1.19 18.89
CA ASP A 397 9.49 1.19 17.86
C ASP A 397 9.50 -0.09 17.01
N PHE A 398 10.41 -1.02 17.29
CA PHE A 398 10.52 -2.28 16.59
C PHE A 398 10.85 -3.46 17.52
N ASP A 399 9.89 -4.37 17.65
CA ASP A 399 10.05 -5.63 18.35
C ASP A 399 10.48 -6.73 17.36
N VAL A 400 11.74 -7.17 17.49
CA VAL A 400 12.34 -8.19 16.62
C VAL A 400 11.69 -9.57 16.76
N SER A 401 10.91 -9.83 17.81
CA SER A 401 10.19 -11.10 17.98
C SER A 401 9.03 -11.27 16.99
N THR A 402 8.62 -10.19 16.33
CA THR A 402 7.60 -10.18 15.28
C THR A 402 8.10 -10.69 13.92
N ILE A 403 9.41 -10.92 13.77
CA ILE A 403 10.04 -11.38 12.52
C ILE A 403 9.75 -12.87 12.32
N ASP A 404 9.40 -13.26 11.09
CA ASP A 404 9.44 -14.67 10.69
C ASP A 404 10.88 -15.08 10.30
N PRO A 405 11.59 -15.86 11.13
CA PRO A 405 12.96 -16.27 10.86
C PRO A 405 13.12 -17.09 9.57
N ALA A 406 12.08 -17.80 9.13
CA ALA A 406 12.14 -18.64 7.92
C ALA A 406 12.27 -17.80 6.64
N THR A 407 11.87 -16.53 6.70
CA THR A 407 11.89 -15.61 5.57
C THR A 407 13.18 -14.79 5.48
N VAL A 408 14.01 -14.79 6.52
CA VAL A 408 15.22 -13.94 6.60
C VAL A 408 16.25 -14.35 5.56
N ARG A 409 16.74 -13.39 4.78
CA ARG A 409 17.78 -13.58 3.75
C ARG A 409 18.82 -12.46 3.79
N LEU A 410 20.10 -12.83 3.71
CA LEU A 410 21.21 -11.92 3.39
C LEU A 410 21.41 -11.90 1.88
N THR A 411 21.40 -10.71 1.29
CA THR A 411 21.40 -10.49 -0.18
C THR A 411 22.38 -9.39 -0.55
N MET A 412 22.77 -9.36 -1.83
CA MET A 412 23.46 -8.24 -2.47
C MET A 412 22.72 -7.91 -3.76
N GLU A 413 22.17 -6.70 -3.85
CA GLU A 413 21.39 -6.26 -5.02
C GLU A 413 20.30 -7.29 -5.40
N ASP A 414 20.22 -7.71 -6.66
CA ASP A 414 19.23 -8.66 -7.20
C ASP A 414 19.68 -10.13 -7.10
N MET A 415 20.75 -10.42 -6.35
CA MET A 415 21.26 -11.78 -6.20
C MET A 415 20.39 -12.64 -5.27
N ALA A 416 20.46 -13.95 -5.48
CA ALA A 416 19.78 -14.92 -4.63
C ALA A 416 20.25 -14.79 -3.17
N GLY A 417 19.28 -14.66 -2.25
CA GLY A 417 19.56 -14.48 -0.83
C GLY A 417 19.93 -15.77 -0.10
N VAL A 418 20.78 -15.65 0.91
CA VAL A 418 21.23 -16.74 1.78
C VAL A 418 20.47 -16.72 3.10
N ALA A 419 19.89 -17.84 3.51
CA ALA A 419 19.21 -17.98 4.79
C ALA A 419 20.21 -18.13 5.96
N PRO A 420 19.89 -17.64 7.17
CA PRO A 420 20.72 -17.88 8.35
C PRO A 420 20.67 -19.36 8.75
N VAL A 421 21.82 -19.92 9.16
CA VAL A 421 21.90 -21.30 9.68
C VAL A 421 21.49 -21.40 11.14
N ARG A 422 21.54 -20.29 11.89
CA ARG A 422 21.09 -20.15 13.28
C ARG A 422 20.65 -18.72 13.55
N TRP A 423 19.75 -18.57 14.51
CA TRP A 423 19.32 -17.30 15.06
C TRP A 423 18.98 -17.43 16.55
N ASN A 424 18.99 -16.30 17.28
CA ASN A 424 18.57 -16.20 18.68
C ASN A 424 18.24 -14.72 19.01
N PHE A 425 17.56 -14.45 20.12
CA PHE A 425 17.38 -13.09 20.62
C PHE A 425 18.39 -12.75 21.72
N GLU A 426 19.17 -11.69 21.51
CA GLU A 426 20.18 -11.20 22.44
C GLU A 426 20.48 -9.73 22.13
N ASP A 427 20.69 -8.92 23.15
CA ASP A 427 21.09 -7.50 23.01
C ASP A 427 22.60 -7.44 22.71
N VAL A 428 22.97 -7.21 21.45
CA VAL A 428 24.36 -7.35 20.96
C VAL A 428 24.89 -6.11 20.24
N ALA A 429 24.03 -5.21 19.75
CA ALA A 429 24.42 -4.06 18.95
C ALA A 429 23.63 -2.79 19.32
N THR A 430 24.09 -1.64 18.83
CA THR A 430 23.37 -0.36 18.90
C THR A 430 23.09 0.11 17.47
N PRO A 431 21.93 0.70 17.14
CA PRO A 431 21.67 1.25 15.82
C PRO A 431 22.62 2.41 15.46
N PHE A 432 23.22 2.37 14.27
CA PHE A 432 24.08 3.46 13.78
C PHE A 432 23.26 4.54 13.08
N ALA A 433 23.36 5.79 13.54
CA ALA A 433 22.59 6.94 13.05
C ALA A 433 23.35 7.82 12.03
N GLY A 434 24.07 7.20 11.09
CA GLY A 434 24.87 7.92 10.08
C GLY A 434 24.70 7.38 8.65
N GLU A 435 25.65 7.72 7.79
CA GLU A 435 25.63 7.31 6.37
C GLU A 435 25.92 5.81 6.21
N LEU A 436 25.36 5.21 5.15
CA LEU A 436 25.57 3.78 4.87
C LEU A 436 27.07 3.47 4.70
N CYS A 437 27.53 2.41 5.36
CA CYS A 437 28.92 1.96 5.46
C CYS A 437 29.85 2.74 6.40
N ASP A 438 29.39 3.85 7.00
CA ASP A 438 29.96 4.28 8.27
C ASP A 438 29.42 3.36 9.38
N CYS A 439 30.15 3.25 10.48
CA CYS A 439 29.74 2.38 11.59
C CYS A 439 30.42 2.80 12.90
N HIS A 440 30.00 2.16 13.98
CA HIS A 440 30.66 2.17 15.27
C HIS A 440 30.83 0.72 15.77
N ASP A 441 31.57 0.52 16.86
CA ASP A 441 31.76 -0.77 17.52
C ASP A 441 31.00 -0.90 18.85
N LEU A 442 29.94 -0.09 19.05
CA LEU A 442 29.06 -0.18 20.21
C LEU A 442 28.34 -1.54 20.22
N ASN A 443 28.13 -2.07 21.43
CA ASN A 443 27.43 -3.34 21.66
C ASN A 443 25.99 -3.04 22.13
N GLY A 444 25.40 -3.91 22.92
CA GLY A 444 23.99 -3.83 23.30
C GLY A 444 23.54 -2.49 23.90
N ASP A 445 22.32 -2.07 23.54
CA ASP A 445 21.69 -0.80 23.89
C ASP A 445 20.48 -0.96 24.84
N GLY A 446 20.20 -2.19 25.26
CA GLY A 446 19.08 -2.54 26.12
C GLY A 446 17.84 -3.02 25.38
N PHE A 447 17.86 -3.07 24.04
CA PHE A 447 16.81 -3.67 23.23
C PHE A 447 17.25 -5.07 22.72
N PRO A 448 16.40 -6.10 22.80
CA PRO A 448 16.74 -7.39 22.22
C PRO A 448 16.94 -7.29 20.70
N ASP A 449 18.04 -7.83 20.19
CA ASP A 449 18.28 -7.97 18.75
C ASP A 449 17.99 -9.39 18.29
N MET A 450 17.58 -9.56 17.03
CA MET A 450 17.59 -10.86 16.38
C MET A 450 18.99 -11.14 15.84
N THR A 451 19.76 -11.90 16.61
CA THR A 451 21.08 -12.37 16.18
C THR A 451 20.94 -13.46 15.12
N LEU A 452 21.82 -13.40 14.12
CA LEU A 452 21.83 -14.27 12.94
C LEU A 452 23.24 -14.82 12.74
N LYS A 453 23.33 -16.06 12.25
CA LYS A 453 24.59 -16.66 11.78
C LYS A 453 24.39 -17.14 10.35
N PHE A 454 25.15 -16.60 9.42
CA PHE A 454 25.16 -17.04 8.02
C PHE A 454 26.38 -17.92 7.76
N ASP A 455 26.21 -18.99 6.99
CA ASP A 455 27.35 -19.82 6.57
C ASP A 455 28.23 -19.04 5.59
N ASN A 456 29.52 -18.90 5.89
CA ASN A 456 30.43 -18.06 5.09
C ASN A 456 30.60 -18.59 3.66
N GLN A 457 30.61 -19.92 3.48
CA GLN A 457 30.80 -20.53 2.16
C GLN A 457 29.53 -20.42 1.31
N ALA A 458 28.34 -20.53 1.91
CA ALA A 458 27.08 -20.28 1.24
C ALA A 458 26.96 -18.82 0.79
N VAL A 459 27.37 -17.86 1.64
CA VAL A 459 27.40 -16.42 1.28
C VAL A 459 28.37 -16.16 0.13
N GLU A 460 29.58 -16.69 0.19
CA GLU A 460 30.54 -16.56 -0.92
C GLU A 460 29.99 -17.14 -2.23
N ALA A 461 29.41 -18.34 -2.17
CA ALA A 461 28.89 -19.02 -3.35
C ALA A 461 27.70 -18.29 -3.99
N ALA A 462 26.85 -17.64 -3.18
CA ALA A 462 25.68 -16.94 -3.66
C ALA A 462 25.98 -15.51 -4.15
N LEU A 463 26.90 -14.80 -3.47
CA LEU A 463 27.11 -13.36 -3.66
C LEU A 463 28.46 -12.99 -4.30
N ASP A 464 29.35 -13.96 -4.55
CA ASP A 464 30.67 -13.76 -5.19
C ASP A 464 31.48 -12.59 -4.60
N LEU A 465 31.54 -12.52 -3.26
CA LEU A 465 32.15 -11.39 -2.57
C LEU A 465 33.66 -11.30 -2.78
N SER A 466 34.36 -12.41 -3.04
CA SER A 466 35.79 -12.38 -3.35
C SER A 466 36.11 -11.65 -4.66
N GLY A 467 35.16 -11.56 -5.59
CA GLY A 467 35.25 -10.70 -6.77
C GLY A 467 35.40 -9.20 -6.42
N GLN A 468 35.02 -8.81 -5.21
CA GLN A 468 35.07 -7.45 -4.67
C GLN A 468 36.24 -7.22 -3.69
N ALA A 469 37.30 -8.05 -3.76
CA ALA A 469 38.41 -7.99 -2.80
C ALA A 469 39.03 -6.58 -2.65
N GLY A 470 39.12 -6.10 -1.41
CA GLY A 470 39.68 -4.79 -1.06
C GLY A 470 38.69 -3.62 -1.14
N THR A 471 37.42 -3.88 -1.41
CA THR A 471 36.34 -2.87 -1.37
C THR A 471 35.47 -3.04 -0.12
N THR A 472 34.54 -2.11 0.07
CA THR A 472 33.47 -2.20 1.07
C THR A 472 32.17 -2.40 0.31
N VAL A 473 31.43 -3.45 0.65
CA VAL A 473 30.24 -3.89 -0.08
C VAL A 473 29.01 -3.77 0.81
N PRO A 474 27.97 -3.02 0.40
CA PRO A 474 26.70 -3.00 1.12
C PRO A 474 25.94 -4.30 0.90
N LEU A 475 25.53 -4.94 1.98
CA LEU A 475 24.65 -6.09 1.98
C LEU A 475 23.30 -5.71 2.58
N THR A 476 22.25 -6.42 2.15
CA THR A 476 20.89 -6.19 2.62
C THR A 476 20.38 -7.44 3.33
N ILE A 477 19.90 -7.29 4.55
CA ILE A 477 19.09 -8.31 5.21
C ILE A 477 17.62 -7.99 4.93
N THR A 478 16.90 -8.98 4.43
CA THR A 478 15.47 -8.89 4.12
C THR A 478 14.71 -10.00 4.84
N GLY A 479 13.41 -9.84 5.00
CA GLY A 479 12.50 -10.85 5.53
C GLY A 479 11.08 -10.29 5.58
N ASN A 480 10.18 -11.04 6.22
CA ASN A 480 8.81 -10.63 6.52
C ASN A 480 8.56 -10.76 8.03
N LEU A 481 7.65 -9.96 8.54
CA LEU A 481 7.04 -10.20 9.86
C LEU A 481 6.14 -11.45 9.79
N LEU A 482 5.74 -11.96 10.95
CA LEU A 482 4.79 -13.08 11.04
C LEU A 482 3.43 -12.70 10.41
N GLU A 483 2.64 -13.72 10.06
CA GLU A 483 1.33 -13.57 9.43
C GLU A 483 0.38 -12.66 10.24
N GLU A 484 0.40 -12.77 11.57
CA GLU A 484 -0.37 -11.92 12.49
C GLU A 484 0.03 -10.43 12.44
N PHE A 485 1.17 -10.11 11.85
CA PHE A 485 1.64 -8.75 11.53
C PHE A 485 1.59 -8.48 10.01
N ASN A 486 0.57 -9.04 9.35
CA ASN A 486 0.26 -8.88 7.92
C ASN A 486 1.39 -9.30 6.96
N ASN A 487 2.31 -10.18 7.40
CA ASN A 487 3.48 -10.55 6.61
C ASN A 487 4.28 -9.34 6.09
N ARG A 488 4.28 -8.20 6.84
CA ARG A 488 4.89 -6.95 6.36
C ARG A 488 6.36 -7.20 6.02
N PRO A 489 6.80 -6.90 4.78
CA PRO A 489 8.20 -7.11 4.41
C PRO A 489 9.09 -6.09 5.11
N PHE A 490 10.33 -6.46 5.42
CA PHE A 490 11.33 -5.54 5.95
C PHE A 490 12.65 -5.62 5.19
N SER A 491 13.48 -4.59 5.36
CA SER A 491 14.84 -4.57 4.85
C SER A 491 15.73 -3.66 5.70
N GLY A 492 16.95 -4.08 5.97
CA GLY A 492 18.02 -3.27 6.54
C GLY A 492 19.33 -3.48 5.79
N LYS A 493 20.22 -2.48 5.80
CA LYS A 493 21.53 -2.55 5.14
C LYS A 493 22.66 -2.27 6.12
N ASP A 494 23.76 -2.99 5.94
CA ASP A 494 25.06 -2.71 6.53
C ASP A 494 26.16 -3.18 5.56
N CYS A 495 27.42 -2.82 5.80
CA CYS A 495 28.50 -3.04 4.87
C CYS A 495 29.59 -3.96 5.40
N MET A 496 30.13 -4.80 4.54
CA MET A 496 31.29 -5.62 4.83
C MET A 496 32.53 -5.13 4.11
N ARG A 497 33.67 -5.15 4.80
CA ARG A 497 34.99 -4.89 4.24
C ARG A 497 35.61 -6.18 3.75
N ILE A 498 35.70 -6.34 2.43
CA ILE A 498 36.22 -7.57 1.80
C ILE A 498 37.75 -7.56 1.88
N LEU A 499 38.33 -8.53 2.58
CA LEU A 499 39.79 -8.68 2.69
C LEU A 499 40.41 -9.24 1.39
N LYS A 500 41.70 -8.97 1.19
CA LYS A 500 42.47 -9.46 0.03
C LYS A 500 42.96 -10.89 0.21
#